data_AF-A0A5J4DX68-F1
#
_entry.id   AF-A0A5J4DX68-F1
#
_cell.length_a   1.000
_cell.length_b   1.000
_cell.length_c   1.000
_cell.angle_alpha   90.00
_cell.angle_beta   90.00
_cell.angle_gamma   90.00
#
_symmetry.space_group_name_H-M   'P 1'
#
loop_
_entity.id
_entity.type
_entity.pdbx_description
1 polymer ?
#
loop_
_entity_poly.entity_id
_entity_poly.type
_entity_poly.pdbx_seq_one_letter_code
_entity_poly.pdbx_strand_id
1 'polypeptide(L)' 'MRLTAPTALIFLISLILAVVAVVGKLGYVPIPHMIPNQDFWFAVFAYIVLMSGNLIKGL' A
#
# COMPACT_ATOMS: atom_id res chain seq x y z
N MET A 1 -20.51 11.14 -1.70
CA MET A 1 -19.76 9.89 -1.43
C MET A 1 -19.51 9.83 0.07
N ARG A 2 -20.06 8.84 0.79
CA ARG A 2 -19.79 8.67 2.23
C ARG A 2 -18.57 7.73 2.35
N LEU A 3 -17.39 8.32 2.46
CA LEU A 3 -16.18 7.56 2.81
C LEU A 3 -16.32 7.07 4.25
N THR A 4 -15.98 5.81 4.48
CA THR A 4 -16.00 5.20 5.80
C THR A 4 -14.58 5.00 6.27
N ALA A 5 -14.35 5.11 7.58
CA ALA A 5 -13.02 4.83 8.11
C ALA A 5 -12.66 3.36 7.82
N PRO A 6 -11.49 3.08 7.21
CA PRO A 6 -11.01 1.72 7.05
C PRO A 6 -10.71 1.12 8.42
N THR A 7 -10.82 -0.20 8.56
CA THR A 7 -10.38 -0.84 9.80
C THR A 7 -8.89 -0.58 10.06
N ALA A 8 -8.53 -0.54 11.34
CA ALA A 8 -7.13 -0.35 11.76
C ALA A 8 -6.20 -1.41 11.13
N LEU A 9 -6.70 -2.63 10.91
CA LEU A 9 -5.95 -3.70 10.27
C LEU A 9 -5.63 -3.39 8.80
N ILE A 10 -6.61 -2.97 8.00
CA ILE A 10 -6.41 -2.62 6.59
C ILE A 10 -5.53 -1.39 6.44
N PHE A 11 -5.74 -0.40 7.31
CA PHE A 11 -4.87 0.77 7.36
C PHE A 11 -3.42 0.37 7.62
N LEU A 12 -3.15 -0.49 8.61
CA LEU A 12 -1.80 -0.96 8.90
C LEU A 12 -1.18 -1.75 7.75
N ILE A 13 -1.95 -2.63 7.09
CA ILE A 13 -1.45 -3.41 5.94
C ILE A 13 -1.06 -2.48 4.78
N SER A 14 -1.95 -1.53 4.43
CA SER A 14 -1.66 -0.56 3.37
C SER A 14 -0.48 0.36 3.72
N LEU A 15 -0.35 0.75 4.99
CA LEU A 15 0.79 1.53 5.47
C LEU A 15 2.11 0.77 5.31
N ILE A 16 2.15 -0.50 5.69
CA ILE A 16 3.36 -1.33 5.55
C ILE A 16 3.75 -1.47 4.07
N LEU A 17 2.79 -1.75 3.20
CA LEU A 17 3.03 -1.83 1.75
C LEU A 17 3.57 -0.51 1.18
N ALA A 18 3.00 0.62 1.61
CA ALA A 18 3.47 1.94 1.21
C ALA A 18 4.91 2.21 1.69
N VAL A 19 5.23 1.84 2.93
CA VAL A 19 6.59 1.97 3.48
C VAL A 19 7.58 1.11 2.68
N VAL A 20 7.24 -0.13 2.36
CA VAL A 20 8.09 -1.01 1.52
C VAL A 20 8.32 -0.40 0.15
N ALA A 21 7.29 0.15 -0.49
CA ALA A 21 7.42 0.83 -1.78
C ALA A 21 8.38 2.03 -1.70
N VAL A 22 8.27 2.85 -0.65
CA VAL A 22 9.14 4.02 -0.45
C VAL A 22 10.58 3.60 -0.17
N VAL A 23 10.79 2.62 0.71
CA VAL A 23 12.12 2.12 1.07
C VAL A 23 12.81 1.44 -0.12
N GLY A 24 12.06 0.66 -0.92
CA GLY A 24 12.57 0.07 -2.16
C GLY A 24 12.97 1.13 -3.18
N LYS A 25 12.13 2.15 -3.38
CA LYS A 25 12.42 3.29 -4.27
C LYS A 25 13.68 4.06 -3.87
N LEU A 26 13.90 4.24 -2.57
CA LEU A 26 15.04 4.97 -2.03
C LEU A 26 16.36 4.19 -2.10
N GLY A 27 16.32 2.89 -2.39
CA GLY A 27 17.52 2.05 -2.55
C GLY A 27 18.30 1.81 -1.25
N TYR A 28 17.74 2.14 -0.08
CA TYR A 28 18.38 1.89 1.22
C TYR A 28 18.45 0.39 1.57
N VAL A 29 17.59 -0.43 0.95
CA VAL A 29 17.54 -1.87 1.14
C VAL A 29 17.67 -2.54 -0.23
N PRO A 30 18.60 -3.49 -0.42
CA PRO A 30 18.69 -4.27 -1.65
C PRO A 30 17.53 -5.27 -1.70
N ILE A 31 16.38 -4.80 -2.18
CA ILE A 31 15.21 -5.64 -2.44
C ILE A 31 15.41 -6.26 -3.83
N PRO A 32 15.35 -7.59 -3.99
CA PRO A 32 15.41 -8.21 -5.30
C PRO A 32 14.27 -7.70 -6.17
N HIS A 33 14.60 -7.04 -7.28
CA HIS A 33 13.62 -6.59 -8.27
C HIS A 33 13.40 -7.71 -9.28
N MET A 34 12.24 -8.35 -9.21
CA MET A 34 11.86 -9.41 -10.17
C MET A 34 11.09 -8.85 -11.37
N ILE A 35 10.52 -7.64 -11.23
CA ILE A 35 9.64 -7.01 -12.20
C ILE A 35 10.07 -5.56 -12.43
N PRO A 36 10.01 -5.02 -13.67
CA PRO A 36 10.22 -3.60 -13.92
C PRO A 36 9.28 -2.72 -13.07
N ASN A 37 9.83 -1.66 -12.47
CA ASN A 37 9.10 -0.71 -11.62
C ASN A 37 8.35 -1.35 -10.43
N GLN A 38 8.93 -2.40 -9.82
CA GLN A 38 8.35 -3.11 -8.67
C GLN A 38 7.84 -2.18 -7.55
N ASP A 39 8.61 -1.15 -7.17
CA ASP A 39 8.22 -0.18 -6.12
C ASP A 39 6.94 0.58 -6.45
N PHE A 40 6.75 0.91 -7.73
CA PHE A 40 5.54 1.58 -8.20
C PHE A 40 4.33 0.67 -8.04
N TRP A 41 4.46 -0.62 -8.37
CA TRP A 41 3.38 -1.59 -8.18
C TRP A 41 3.03 -1.76 -6.71
N PHE A 42 4.00 -1.83 -5.81
CA PHE A 42 3.72 -1.86 -4.37
C PHE A 42 2.97 -0.62 -3.88
N ALA A 43 3.33 0.58 -4.36
CA ALA A 43 2.60 1.80 -4.04
C ALA A 43 1.16 1.78 -4.57
N VAL A 44 0.95 1.28 -5.80
CA VAL A 44 -0.39 1.12 -6.39
C VAL A 44 -1.23 0.13 -5.57
N PHE A 45 -0.67 -1.01 -5.17
CA PHE A 45 -1.37 -1.97 -4.32
C PHE A 45 -1.71 -1.38 -2.95
N ALA A 46 -0.77 -0.68 -2.31
CA ALA A 46 -1.01 0.00 -1.05
C ALA A 46 -2.19 0.98 -1.16
N TYR A 47 -2.23 1.76 -2.24
CA TYR A 47 -3.32 2.69 -2.51
C TYR A 47 -4.65 1.97 -2.73
N ILE A 48 -4.69 0.90 -3.53
CA ILE A 48 -5.92 0.13 -3.80
C ILE A 48 -6.47 -0.47 -2.51
N VAL A 49 -5.62 -1.03 -1.66
CA VAL A 49 -6.01 -1.61 -0.36
C VAL A 49 -6.56 -0.54 0.58
N LEU A 50 -5.92 0.62 0.65
CA LEU A 50 -6.42 1.74 1.46
C LEU A 50 -7.75 2.26 0.91
N MET A 51 -7.85 2.41 -0.40
CA MET A 51 -9.04 2.89 -1.09
C MET A 51 -10.22 1.92 -0.89
N SER A 52 -10.00 0.61 -0.98
CA SER A 52 -11.06 -0.38 -0.76
C SER A 52 -11.58 -0.35 0.68
N GLY A 53 -10.70 -0.20 1.68
CA GLY A 53 -11.11 0.00 3.08
C GLY A 53 -11.90 1.30 3.31
N ASN A 54 -11.64 2.34 2.52
CA ASN A 54 -12.39 3.60 2.60
C ASN A 54 -13.77 3.53 1.90
N LEU A 55 -13.91 2.67 0.88
CA LEU A 55 -15.12 2.52 0.08
C LEU A 55 -16.08 1.46 0.64
N ILE A 56 -15.55 0.39 1.23
CA ILE A 56 -16.32 -0.74 1.75
C ILE A 56 -16.49 -0.56 3.25
N LYS A 57 -17.71 -0.25 3.69
CA LYS A 57 -18.00 -0.04 5.10
C LYS A 57 -17.78 -1.33 5.91
N GLY A 58 -16.92 -1.27 6.91
CA GLY A 58 -16.63 -2.39 7.80
C GLY A 58 -15.51 -3.31 7.32
N LEU A 59 -14.76 -2.90 6.28
CA LEU A 59 -13.54 -3.56 5.84
C LEU A 59 -12.31 -2.92 6.47
#